data_AF-T0XNH2-F1
#
_entry.id   AF-T0XNH2-F1
#
_cell.length_a   1.000
_cell.length_b   1.000
_cell.length_c   1.000
_cell.angle_alpha   90.00
_cell.angle_beta   90.00
_cell.angle_gamma   90.00
#
_symmetry.space_group_name_H-M   'P 1'
#
loop_
_entity.id
_entity.type
_entity.pdbx_description
1 polymer ?
#
loop_
_entity_poly.entity_id
_entity_poly.type
_entity_poly.pdbx_seq_one_letter_code
_entity_poly.pdbx_strand_id
1 'polypeptide(L)'
;MNQTQPFFVKLVLYLGVEFLLIQGGMTLNLYGSRHNIGGLEMISWFAITGSLAVAVGFGALLSEARPDPVPGHDQGLLLRLAPQIPWIFALGLMYGESFFYFPKF
;
A
#
# COMPACT_ATOMS: atom_id res chain seq x y z
N MET A 1 6.33 6.03 27.70
CA MET A 1 7.02 5.58 26.48
C MET A 1 6.46 6.37 25.30
N ASN A 2 7.32 6.85 24.39
CA ASN A 2 6.91 7.67 23.27
C ASN A 2 6.14 6.82 22.24
N GLN A 3 4.80 6.80 22.33
CA GLN A 3 3.94 5.92 21.50
C GLN A 3 4.00 6.26 20.00
N THR A 4 4.62 7.39 19.64
CA THR A 4 4.79 7.86 18.27
C THR A 4 5.81 7.03 17.48
N GLN A 5 6.87 6.54 18.11
CA GLN A 5 7.88 5.71 17.44
C GLN A 5 7.34 4.36 16.94
N PRO A 6 6.65 3.54 17.76
CA PRO A 6 6.07 2.28 17.27
C PRO A 6 4.98 2.50 16.22
N PHE A 7 4.26 3.63 16.26
CA PHE A 7 3.30 3.99 15.23
C PHE A 7 3.96 4.18 13.86
N PHE A 8 5.05 4.96 13.79
CA PHE A 8 5.77 5.18 12.53
C PHE A 8 6.42 3.90 12.00
N VAL A 9 6.91 3.02 12.89
CA VAL A 9 7.42 1.71 12.47
C VAL A 9 6.31 0.88 11.81
N LYS A 10 5.10 0.82 12.39
CA LYS A 10 3.96 0.13 11.78
C LYS A 10 3.61 0.72 10.42
N LEU A 11 3.54 2.05 10.31
CA LEU A 11 3.26 2.73 9.05
C LEU A 11 4.28 2.34 7.97
N VAL A 12 5.58 2.43 8.26
CA VAL A 12 6.64 2.07 7.30
C VAL A 12 6.55 0.60 6.89
N LEU A 13 6.28 -0.30 7.83
CA LEU A 13 6.12 -1.73 7.54
C LEU A 13 4.92 -1.99 6.63
N TYR A 14 3.78 -1.35 6.88
CA TYR A 14 2.58 -1.50 6.05
C TYR A 14 2.83 -0.99 4.61
N LEU A 15 3.44 0.18 4.46
CA LEU A 15 3.80 0.72 3.15
C LEU A 15 4.82 -0.16 2.42
N GLY A 16 5.79 -0.73 3.15
CA GLY A 16 6.76 -1.67 2.59
C GLY A 16 6.11 -2.96 2.07
N VAL A 17 5.13 -3.52 2.80
CA VAL A 17 4.38 -4.69 2.37
C VAL A 17 3.55 -4.38 1.12
N GLU A 18 2.85 -3.25 1.09
CA GLU A 18 2.09 -2.81 -0.09
C GLU A 18 2.98 -2.64 -1.32
N PHE A 19 4.14 -2.00 -1.16
CA PHE A 19 5.11 -1.83 -2.24
C PHE A 19 5.51 -3.18 -2.85
N LEU A 20 5.86 -4.15 -1.99
CA LEU A 20 6.29 -5.48 -2.44
C LEU A 20 5.16 -6.26 -3.13
N LEU A 21 3.93 -6.18 -2.62
CA LEU A 21 2.78 -6.86 -3.21
C LEU A 21 2.41 -6.29 -4.58
N ILE A 22 2.35 -4.96 -4.70
CA ILE A 22 2.03 -4.31 -5.97
C ILE A 22 3.16 -4.54 -6.97
N GLN A 23 4.43 -4.36 -6.59
CA GLN A 23 5.55 -4.62 -7.50
C GLN A 23 5.64 -6.09 -7.93
N GLY A 24 5.40 -7.01 -7.00
CA GLY A 24 5.34 -8.44 -7.29
C GLY A 24 4.22 -8.74 -8.29
N GLY A 25 3.02 -8.22 -8.05
CA GLY A 25 1.89 -8.33 -8.97
C GLY A 25 2.21 -7.75 -10.35
N MET A 26 2.71 -6.52 -10.43
CA MET A 26 3.08 -5.87 -11.69
C MET A 26 4.14 -6.67 -12.47
N THR A 27 5.16 -7.18 -11.78
CA THR A 27 6.21 -8.00 -12.39
C THR A 27 5.66 -9.32 -12.94
N LEU A 28 4.76 -9.98 -12.18
CA LEU A 28 4.07 -11.18 -12.64
C LEU A 28 3.21 -10.90 -13.88
N ASN A 29 2.50 -9.76 -13.91
CA ASN A 29 1.70 -9.37 -15.07
C ASN A 29 2.57 -9.21 -16.33
N LEU A 30 3.67 -8.46 -16.23
CA LEU A 30 4.58 -8.24 -17.34
C LEU A 30 5.24 -9.54 -17.81
N TYR A 31 5.63 -10.42 -16.87
CA TYR A 31 6.19 -11.72 -17.21
C TYR A 31 5.15 -12.60 -17.93
N GLY A 32 3.92 -12.65 -17.41
CA GLY A 32 2.80 -13.37 -18.00
C GLY A 32 2.51 -12.91 -19.42
N SER A 33 2.42 -11.60 -19.63
CA SER A 33 2.18 -10.99 -20.94
C SER A 33 3.30 -11.27 -21.93
N ARG A 34 4.58 -11.17 -21.50
CA ARG A 34 5.74 -11.44 -22.36
C ARG A 34 5.85 -12.91 -22.80
N HIS A 35 5.41 -13.84 -21.96
CA HIS A 35 5.50 -15.29 -22.22
C HIS A 35 4.16 -15.92 -22.60
N ASN A 36 3.11 -15.12 -22.77
CA ASN A 36 1.75 -15.53 -23.10
C ASN A 36 1.17 -16.57 -22.12
N ILE A 37 1.37 -16.33 -20.81
CA ILE A 37 0.89 -17.20 -19.72
C ILE A 37 -0.31 -16.53 -19.03
N GLY A 38 -1.50 -16.71 -19.59
CA GLY A 38 -2.72 -16.04 -19.08
C GLY A 38 -3.08 -16.34 -17.61
N GLY A 39 -2.70 -17.51 -17.08
CA GLY A 39 -2.89 -17.82 -15.66
C GLY A 39 -2.06 -16.92 -14.73
N LEU A 40 -0.90 -16.47 -15.19
CA LEU A 40 0.02 -15.62 -14.45
C LEU A 40 -0.47 -14.15 -14.45
N GLU A 41 -1.09 -13.72 -15.54
CA GLU A 41 -1.83 -12.46 -15.62
C GLU A 41 -3.00 -12.45 -14.63
N MET A 42 -3.81 -13.51 -14.57
CA MET A 42 -4.92 -13.59 -13.61
C MET A 42 -4.43 -13.50 -12.16
N ILE A 43 -3.38 -14.23 -11.79
CA ILE A 43 -2.79 -14.19 -10.44
C ILE A 43 -2.26 -12.78 -10.12
N SER A 44 -1.66 -12.11 -11.10
CA SER A 44 -1.15 -10.75 -10.90
C SER A 44 -2.25 -9.75 -10.55
N TRP A 45 -3.41 -9.83 -11.21
CA TRP A 45 -4.57 -8.99 -10.91
C TRP A 45 -5.14 -9.27 -9.53
N PHE A 46 -5.16 -10.53 -9.10
CA PHE A 46 -5.53 -10.89 -7.73
C PHE A 46 -4.54 -10.33 -6.70
N ALA A 47 -3.24 -10.39 -6.96
CA ALA A 47 -2.22 -9.83 -6.07
C ALA A 47 -2.34 -8.30 -5.95
N ILE A 48 -2.52 -7.61 -7.08
CA ILE A 48 -2.67 -6.15 -7.14
C ILE A 48 -3.96 -5.70 -6.43
N THR A 49 -5.09 -6.31 -6.77
CA THR A 49 -6.40 -5.96 -6.18
C THR A 49 -6.47 -6.36 -4.70
N GLY A 50 -5.89 -7.52 -4.35
CA GLY A 50 -5.74 -7.96 -2.97
C GLY A 50 -4.89 -7.00 -2.14
N SER A 51 -3.80 -6.47 -2.71
CA SER A 51 -2.98 -5.45 -2.04
C SER A 51 -3.77 -4.17 -1.74
N LEU A 52 -4.67 -3.75 -2.65
CA LEU A 52 -5.60 -2.63 -2.43
C LEU A 52 -6.55 -2.87 -1.25
N ALA A 53 -7.10 -4.08 -1.15
CA ALA A 53 -7.96 -4.45 -0.02
C ALA A 53 -7.18 -4.49 1.31
N VAL A 54 -5.95 -5.00 1.28
CA VAL A 54 -5.03 -5.00 2.43
C VAL A 54 -4.69 -3.58 2.88
N ALA A 55 -4.53 -2.65 1.93
CA ALA A 55 -4.25 -1.24 2.22
C ALA A 55 -5.35 -0.56 3.06
N VAL A 56 -6.60 -0.85 2.74
CA VAL A 56 -7.76 -0.37 3.54
C VAL A 56 -7.69 -0.94 4.96
N GLY A 57 -7.36 -2.22 5.10
CA GLY A 57 -7.16 -2.87 6.40
C GLY A 57 -6.02 -2.25 7.21
N PHE A 58 -4.88 -1.95 6.59
CA PHE A 58 -3.76 -1.26 7.23
C PHE A 58 -4.13 0.16 7.69
N GLY A 59 -4.93 0.88 6.89
CA GLY A 59 -5.48 2.17 7.30
C GLY A 59 -6.32 2.08 8.57
N ALA A 60 -7.19 1.07 8.67
CA ALA A 60 -8.00 0.82 9.86
C ALA A 60 -7.12 0.49 11.08
N LEU A 61 -6.13 -0.40 10.93
CA LEU A 61 -5.19 -0.76 12.01
C LEU A 61 -4.35 0.43 12.48
N LEU A 62 -3.96 1.32 11.57
CA LEU A 62 -3.28 2.57 11.94
C LEU A 62 -4.21 3.54 12.67
N SER A 63 -5.50 3.57 12.32
CA SER A 63 -6.47 4.38 13.06
C SER A 63 -6.60 3.91 14.51
N GLU A 64 -6.62 2.59 14.74
CA GLU A 64 -6.67 2.01 16.09
C GLU A 64 -5.36 2.17 16.86
N ALA A 65 -4.21 2.11 16.16
CA ALA A 65 -2.88 2.24 16.76
C ALA A 65 -2.45 3.70 16.96
N ARG A 66 -3.29 4.69 16.60
CA ARG A 66 -2.95 6.11 16.66
C ARG A 66 -2.73 6.54 18.13
N PRO A 67 -1.65 7.28 18.43
CA PRO A 67 -1.46 7.87 19.76
C PRO A 67 -2.58 8.86 20.10
N ASP A 68 -3.03 8.84 21.35
CA ASP A 68 -4.04 9.80 21.83
C ASP A 68 -3.55 11.25 21.70
N PRO A 69 -4.44 12.19 21.34
CA PRO A 69 -4.10 13.61 21.33
C PRO A 69 -3.72 14.07 22.74
N VAL A 70 -2.54 14.67 22.89
CA VAL A 70 -2.16 15.35 24.12
C VAL A 70 -2.91 16.68 24.18
N PRO A 71 -3.66 16.98 25.26
CA PRO A 71 -4.39 18.24 25.38
C PRO A 71 -3.45 19.44 25.21
N GLY A 72 -3.78 20.36 24.29
CA GLY A 72 -2.97 21.55 24.01
C GLY A 72 -1.79 21.34 23.05
N HIS A 73 -1.60 20.13 22.51
CA HIS A 73 -0.64 19.86 21.44
C HIS A 73 -1.39 19.48 20.16
N ASP A 74 -1.17 20.25 19.09
CA ASP A 74 -1.79 19.93 17.82
C ASP A 74 -1.22 18.61 17.27
N GLN A 75 -2.10 17.65 16.96
CA GLN A 75 -1.68 16.43 16.29
C GLN A 75 -1.21 16.80 14.88
N GLY A 76 0.08 16.61 14.60
CA GLY A 76 0.67 16.92 13.30
C GLY A 76 -0.10 16.28 12.13
N LEU A 77 -0.14 16.97 10.98
CA LEU A 77 -0.89 16.57 9.79
C LEU A 77 -0.65 15.11 9.37
N LEU A 78 0.59 14.63 9.50
CA LEU A 78 0.95 13.23 9.21
C LEU A 78 0.17 12.23 10.07
N LEU A 79 0.03 12.47 11.37
CA LEU A 79 -0.74 11.59 12.26
C LEU A 79 -2.21 11.60 11.88
N ARG A 80 -2.76 12.79 11.53
CA ARG A 80 -4.16 12.96 11.11
C ARG A 80 -4.48 12.22 9.81
N LEU A 81 -3.54 12.20 8.87
CA LEU A 81 -3.70 11.57 7.56
C LEU A 81 -3.17 10.13 7.51
N ALA A 82 -2.50 9.65 8.54
CA ALA A 82 -1.86 8.34 8.54
C ALA A 82 -2.77 7.15 8.18
N PRO A 83 -4.05 7.07 8.59
CA PRO A 83 -4.97 6.03 8.13
C PRO A 83 -5.22 6.06 6.62
N GLN A 84 -5.05 7.23 5.99
CA GLN A 84 -5.24 7.41 4.56
C GLN A 84 -3.98 7.13 3.74
N ILE A 85 -2.80 7.21 4.36
CA ILE A 85 -1.52 7.03 3.67
C ILE A 85 -1.43 5.66 2.94
N PRO A 86 -1.81 4.51 3.53
CA PRO A 86 -1.67 3.20 2.88
C PRO A 86 -2.42 3.10 1.54
N TRP A 87 -3.70 3.46 1.50
CA TRP A 87 -4.47 3.37 0.25
C TRP A 87 -4.12 4.46 -0.76
N ILE A 88 -3.75 5.67 -0.31
CA ILE A 88 -3.20 6.72 -1.20
C ILE A 88 -1.89 6.24 -1.84
N PHE A 89 -1.02 5.62 -1.05
CA PHE A 89 0.25 5.07 -1.51
C PHE A 89 0.03 3.93 -2.50
N ALA A 90 -0.84 2.96 -2.16
CA ALA A 90 -1.16 1.84 -3.03
C ALA A 90 -1.72 2.30 -4.39
N LEU A 91 -2.66 3.26 -4.40
CA LEU A 91 -3.21 3.83 -5.64
C LEU A 91 -2.16 4.59 -6.44
N GLY A 92 -1.33 5.40 -5.77
CA GLY A 92 -0.24 6.12 -6.41
C GLY A 92 0.78 5.19 -7.05
N LEU A 93 1.15 4.12 -6.35
CA LEU A 93 2.08 3.11 -6.85
C LEU A 93 1.48 2.38 -8.05
N MET A 94 0.24 1.91 -7.95
CA MET A 94 -0.43 1.25 -9.07
C MET A 94 -0.54 2.16 -10.30
N TYR A 95 -0.88 3.44 -10.10
CA TYR A 95 -0.94 4.41 -11.18
C TYR A 95 0.42 4.61 -11.84
N GLY A 96 1.48 4.84 -11.06
CA GLY A 96 2.83 5.02 -11.58
C GLY A 96 3.38 3.79 -12.30
N GLU A 97 3.23 2.61 -11.70
CA GLU A 97 3.72 1.36 -12.26
C GLU A 97 2.91 0.90 -13.48
N SER A 98 1.66 1.36 -13.62
CA SER A 98 0.82 0.99 -14.75
C SER A 98 1.43 1.40 -16.10
N PHE A 99 2.23 2.47 -16.13
CA PHE A 99 2.91 2.95 -17.34
C PHE A 99 4.02 2.00 -17.83
N PHE A 100 4.57 1.19 -16.93
CA PHE A 100 5.69 0.30 -17.24
C PHE A 100 5.26 -1.16 -17.41
N TYR A 101 4.24 -1.60 -16.66
CA TYR A 101 3.91 -3.01 -16.51
C TYR A 101 2.60 -3.44 -17.21
N PHE A 102 1.83 -2.49 -17.78
CA PHE A 102 0.74 -2.80 -18.71
C PHE A 102 1.12 -2.32 -20.12
N PRO A 103 1.39 -3.24 -21.07
CA PRO A 103 1.66 -2.86 -22.45
C PRO A 103 0.43 -2.15 -23.03
N LYS A 104 0.63 -0.92 -23.51
CA LYS A 104 -0.38 -0.18 -24.27
C LYS A 104 -0.41 -0.76 -25.68
N PHE A 105 -1.37 -1.62 -25.96
CA PHE A 105 -1.68 -2.07 -27.31
C PHE A 105 -2.41 -0.96 -28.08
#